data_AF-A0A1V4HSP9-F1
#
_entry.id   AF-A0A1V4HSP9-F1
#
_cell.length_a   1.000
_cell.length_b   1.000
_cell.length_c   1.000
_cell.angle_alpha   90.00
_cell.angle_beta   90.00
_cell.angle_gamma   90.00
#
_symmetry.space_group_name_H-M   'P 1'
#
loop_
_entity.id
_entity.type
_entity.pdbx_description
1 polymer ?
#
loop_
_entity_poly.entity_id
_entity_poly.type
_entity_poly.pdbx_seq_one_letter_code
_entity_poly.pdbx_strand_id
1 'polypeptide(L)' 'MKKLVITLLTMALVLSFGTSAFAKTSVKGYTKKNGTHVAPHNRTDKDSTKKNNWSTKGNVNPETGKKGTKKAS' A
#
# COMPACT_ATOMS: atom_id res chain seq x y z
N MET A 1 -36.70 21.98 11.74
CA MET A 1 -35.70 21.20 12.51
C MET A 1 -35.45 19.80 11.96
N LYS A 2 -36.48 18.96 11.71
CA LYS A 2 -36.30 17.59 11.18
C LYS A 2 -35.51 17.51 9.84
N LYS A 3 -35.80 18.41 8.89
CA LYS A 3 -35.06 18.51 7.61
C LYS A 3 -33.58 18.84 7.81
N LEU A 4 -33.27 19.71 8.77
CA LEU A 4 -31.91 20.15 9.09
C LEU A 4 -31.10 19.04 9.78
N VAL A 5 -31.76 18.25 10.63
CA VAL A 5 -31.19 17.03 11.24
C VAL A 5 -30.89 15.97 10.17
N ILE A 6 -31.80 15.77 9.20
CA ILE A 6 -31.60 14.83 8.08
C ILE A 6 -30.44 15.29 7.17
N THR A 7 -30.33 16.58 6.88
CA THR A 7 -29.22 17.13 6.09
C THR A 7 -27.87 16.97 6.79
N LEU A 8 -27.80 17.16 8.11
CA LEU A 8 -26.57 16.96 8.87
C LEU A 8 -26.17 15.47 8.96
N LEU A 9 -27.13 14.57 9.14
CA LEU A 9 -26.90 13.11 9.15
C LEU A 9 -26.38 12.60 7.79
N THR A 10 -26.94 13.11 6.70
CA THR A 10 -26.49 12.73 5.34
C THR A 10 -25.08 13.27 5.03
N MET A 11 -24.75 14.48 5.47
CA MET A 11 -23.41 15.04 5.30
C MET A 11 -22.33 14.29 6.11
N ALA A 12 -22.68 13.84 7.32
CA ALA A 12 -21.78 13.00 8.13
C ALA A 12 -21.51 11.63 7.47
N LEU A 13 -22.51 11.03 6.81
CA LEU A 13 -22.37 9.76 6.11
C LEU A 13 -21.47 9.86 4.85
N VAL A 14 -21.47 10.99 4.16
CA VAL A 14 -20.63 11.21 2.97
C VAL A 14 -19.14 11.33 3.35
N LEU A 15 -18.82 11.83 4.54
CA LEU A 15 -17.45 12.00 5.02
C LEU A 15 -16.77 10.69 5.48
N SER A 16 -17.53 9.60 5.66
CA SER A 16 -16.99 8.32 6.14
C SER A 16 -16.36 7.41 5.06
N PHE A 17 -16.43 7.76 3.76
CA PHE A 17 -15.96 6.91 2.66
C PHE A 17 -14.57 7.29 2.15
N GLY A 18 -13.50 7.04 2.91
CA GLY A 18 -12.17 7.48 2.49
C GLY A 18 -10.93 6.81 3.09
N THR A 19 -11.01 5.65 3.73
CA THR A 19 -9.80 5.00 4.26
C THR A 19 -9.15 4.09 3.20
N SER A 20 -8.07 4.58 2.58
CA SER A 20 -7.20 3.74 1.75
C SER A 20 -6.29 2.91 2.66
N ALA A 21 -6.58 1.62 2.80
CA ALA A 21 -5.71 0.71 3.54
C ALA A 21 -4.45 0.39 2.70
N PHE A 22 -3.30 0.97 3.10
CA PHE A 22 -2.01 0.65 2.49
C PHE A 22 -1.41 -0.60 3.15
N ALA A 23 -1.62 -1.74 2.51
CA ALA A 23 -1.06 -3.05 2.85
C ALA A 23 0.48 -3.06 2.70
N LYS A 24 1.21 -2.90 3.82
CA LYS A 24 2.68 -2.79 3.88
C LYS A 24 3.25 -3.71 4.97
N THR A 25 4.33 -4.41 4.61
CA THR A 25 5.11 -5.26 5.52
C THR A 25 6.57 -4.77 5.61
N SER A 26 7.10 -4.64 6.83
CA SER A 26 8.53 -4.40 7.06
C SER A 26 9.31 -5.71 7.12
N VAL A 27 10.41 -5.79 6.39
CA VAL A 27 11.31 -6.94 6.35
C VAL A 27 12.59 -6.60 7.10
N LYS A 28 12.93 -7.41 8.11
CA LYS A 28 14.20 -7.29 8.84
C LYS A 28 15.38 -7.58 7.92
N GLY A 29 16.50 -6.90 8.14
CA GLY A 29 17.73 -7.20 7.44
C GLY A 29 18.23 -8.62 7.74
N TYR A 30 18.93 -9.23 6.78
CA TYR A 30 19.46 -10.59 6.93
C TYR A 30 20.69 -10.79 6.04
N THR A 31 21.50 -11.78 6.39
CA THR A 31 22.68 -12.17 5.60
C THR A 31 22.36 -13.42 4.80
N LYS A 32 22.60 -13.37 3.48
CA LYS A 32 22.42 -14.52 2.59
C LYS A 32 23.53 -15.56 2.83
N LYS A 33 23.30 -16.82 2.43
CA LYS A 33 24.30 -17.90 2.55
C LYS A 33 25.63 -17.61 1.85
N ASN A 34 25.62 -16.77 0.82
CA ASN A 34 26.81 -16.33 0.08
C ASN A 34 27.50 -15.10 0.70
N GLY A 35 27.17 -14.73 1.94
CA GLY A 35 27.76 -13.60 2.66
C GLY A 35 27.18 -12.21 2.32
N THR A 36 26.30 -12.07 1.32
CA THR A 36 25.72 -10.77 0.98
C THR A 36 24.73 -10.31 2.07
N HIS A 37 24.97 -9.13 2.66
CA HIS A 37 24.03 -8.51 3.59
C HIS A 37 22.87 -7.81 2.85
N VAL A 38 21.65 -8.02 3.32
CA VAL A 38 20.44 -7.35 2.85
C VAL A 38 19.93 -6.44 3.95
N ALA A 39 19.90 -5.14 3.68
CA ALA A 39 19.38 -4.14 4.60
C ALA A 39 17.86 -4.32 4.84
N PRO A 40 17.34 -3.91 6.01
CA PRO A 40 15.90 -3.87 6.26
C PRO A 40 15.21 -2.96 5.24
N HIS A 41 14.01 -3.35 4.79
CA HIS A 41 13.25 -2.59 3.80
C HIS A 41 11.75 -2.87 3.94
N ASN A 42 10.94 -1.97 3.38
CA ASN A 42 9.50 -2.15 3.31
C ASN A 42 9.09 -2.72 1.95
N ARG A 43 8.00 -3.49 1.94
CA ARG A 43 7.39 -4.04 0.74
C ARG A 43 5.87 -4.09 0.87
N THR A 44 5.20 -4.28 -0.25
CA THR A 44 3.78 -4.65 -0.27
C THR A 44 3.55 -5.97 0.44
N ASP A 45 2.35 -6.15 0.98
CA ASP A 45 1.96 -7.39 1.62
C ASP A 45 2.01 -8.57 0.65
N LYS A 46 2.26 -9.75 1.21
CA LYS A 46 2.35 -10.98 0.41
C LYS A 46 0.94 -11.46 0.10
N ASP A 47 0.62 -11.57 -1.18
CA ASP A 47 -0.60 -12.22 -1.68
C ASP A 47 -0.30 -13.14 -2.88
N SER A 48 -1.35 -13.60 -3.58
CA SER A 48 -1.25 -14.50 -4.74
C SER A 48 -0.99 -13.79 -6.07
N THR A 49 -0.86 -12.45 -6.08
CA THR A 49 -0.65 -11.67 -7.30
C THR A 49 0.64 -10.86 -7.22
N LYS A 50 1.19 -10.51 -8.37
CA LYS A 50 2.31 -9.54 -8.44
C LYS A 50 1.83 -8.18 -8.92
N LYS A 51 0.57 -8.06 -9.35
CA LYS A 51 0.05 -6.85 -10.03
C LYS A 51 0.06 -5.62 -9.14
N ASN A 52 -0.09 -5.77 -7.83
CA ASN A 52 -0.09 -4.68 -6.86
C ASN A 52 1.28 -4.40 -6.22
N ASN A 53 2.31 -5.21 -6.50
CA ASN A 53 3.64 -4.96 -5.94
C ASN A 53 4.19 -3.62 -6.44
N TRP A 54 4.79 -2.83 -5.54
CA TRP A 54 5.42 -1.55 -5.92
C TRP A 54 6.49 -1.70 -7.00
N SER A 55 7.17 -2.84 -7.03
CA SER A 55 8.20 -3.13 -8.03
C SER A 55 7.66 -3.52 -9.41
N THR A 56 6.35 -3.71 -9.57
CA THR A 56 5.72 -4.13 -10.81
C THR A 56 5.58 -2.98 -11.81
N LYS A 57 5.82 -3.26 -13.09
CA LYS A 57 5.73 -2.27 -14.17
C LYS A 57 4.37 -1.60 -14.17
N GLY A 58 4.37 -0.27 -14.09
CA GLY A 58 3.16 0.57 -14.00
C GLY A 58 2.88 1.10 -12.60
N ASN A 59 3.40 0.45 -11.56
CA ASN A 59 3.25 0.91 -10.18
C ASN A 59 4.41 1.82 -9.76
N VAL A 60 4.21 2.55 -8.67
CA VAL A 60 5.22 3.41 -8.04
C VAL A 60 5.32 3.04 -6.57
N ASN A 61 6.54 2.95 -6.05
CA ASN A 61 6.76 2.81 -4.62
C ASN A 61 6.45 4.15 -3.93
N PRO A 62 5.44 4.23 -3.03
CA PRO A 62 5.06 5.48 -2.37
C PRO A 62 6.14 6.02 -1.43
N GLU A 63 7.04 5.18 -0.92
CA GLU A 63 8.09 5.60 0.01
C GLU A 63 9.31 6.20 -0.68
N THR A 64 9.58 5.79 -1.93
CA THR A 64 10.81 6.19 -2.63
C THR A 64 10.55 6.91 -3.95
N GLY A 65 9.29 6.97 -4.41
CA GLY A 65 8.93 7.49 -5.73
C GLY A 65 9.42 6.66 -6.92
N LYS A 66 10.09 5.53 -6.66
CA LYS A 66 10.69 4.69 -7.72
C LYS A 66 9.60 3.96 -8.49
N LYS A 67 9.65 4.06 -9.83
CA LYS A 67 8.78 3.31 -10.74
C LYS A 67 9.14 1.82 -10.73
N GLY A 68 8.13 0.97 -10.68
CA GLY A 68 8.28 -0.47 -10.84
C GLY A 68 8.63 -0.85 -12.28
N THR A 69 9.39 -1.92 -12.44
CA THR A 69 9.90 -2.41 -13.73
C THR A 69 9.73 -3.91 -13.92
N LYS A 70 9.35 -4.64 -12.87
CA LYS A 70 9.18 -6.10 -12.91
C LYS A 70 7.90 -6.50 -13.63
N LYS A 71 7.93 -7.60 -14.38
CA LYS A 71 6.73 -8.18 -14.99
C LYS A 71 5.84 -8.83 -13.92
N ALA A 72 4.53 -8.64 -14.01
CA ALA A 72 3.55 -9.40 -13.24
C ALA A 72 3.17 -10.67 -14.00
N SER A 73 4.12 -11.60 -14.08
CA SER A 73 3.91 -12.96 -14.61
C SER A 73 3.42 -13.89 -13.51
#